data_AF-A0A369AEU1-F1
#
_entry.id   AF-A0A369AEU1-F1
#
_cell.length_a   1.000
_cell.length_b   1.000
_cell.length_c   1.000
_cell.angle_alpha   90.00
_cell.angle_beta   90.00
_cell.angle_gamma   90.00
#
_symmetry.space_group_name_H-M   'P 1'
#
loop_
_entity.id
_entity.type
_entity.pdbx_description
1 polymer ?
#
loop_
_entity_poly.entity_id
_entity_poly.type
_entity_poly.pdbx_seq_one_letter_code
_entity_poly.pdbx_strand_id
1 'polypeptide(L)'
;MLKSVKLAICCIIPLSIMLSAALYASAWQSSGSNPATKSSTHEFIVERALQIIENDLGSEVSSDSNFLIIKNRLSRLKMGSTAPDNLKNVALGGLTESDWWSSHFYDPDTGKNYSRISPYIHAEYQTRRFIKIAVSDFNNGNYDAAVYKLGYASHFFADLCVPHHAANNTALDKPYNHSNFEDFAQSMHHNYAVYTAAGSGGTASELYSEADSYSTIDSFITSKANYYGKISKNYFFSNCNPGTTDTWNTAASETIKNSQTALALIYYRFLQELKHSKKLSIRVKTANVLLAGTDDDIYFGMQMPNGYSKEFLLDKTTDILGGIYGINLENDFEQGNNDVYNFYINDSDFDFGSVSSCWIRKSQYMGVASDWKLESIEIEVDDQFVSSRYFNKWYSGNVTDSWSVNGLVPGAVIGRFDVTIKTADALWAGTDDDIYFGMEMGNGSAVEYLLDKSGYNDFERNKTDTYILTCNDPQFSAPNITSVWIRKKSLLNDDWKFYSIAITMNGAQVFYQVPNEWMYGSTTYKMPVNGF
;
A
#
# COMPACT_ATOMS: atom_id res chain seq x y z
N MET A 1 -58.12 -14.53 -23.70
CA MET A 1 -58.37 -13.09 -23.93
C MET A 1 -58.09 -12.35 -22.63
N LEU A 2 -57.50 -11.15 -22.71
CA LEU A 2 -57.09 -10.22 -21.62
C LEU A 2 -55.80 -10.62 -20.88
N LYS A 3 -54.64 -10.02 -21.23
CA LYS A 3 -54.13 -8.64 -21.03
C LYS A 3 -53.48 -8.45 -19.66
N SER A 4 -52.16 -8.33 -19.74
CA SER A 4 -51.20 -7.85 -18.76
C SER A 4 -51.60 -6.51 -18.13
N VAL A 5 -51.45 -6.41 -16.81
CA VAL A 5 -51.44 -5.13 -16.08
C VAL A 5 -50.18 -5.11 -15.23
N LYS A 6 -49.20 -4.30 -15.65
CA LYS A 6 -48.10 -3.83 -14.80
C LYS A 6 -48.68 -2.78 -13.87
N LEU A 7 -48.62 -3.00 -12.56
CA LEU A 7 -48.98 -2.01 -11.56
C LEU A 7 -47.71 -1.21 -11.20
N ALA A 8 -47.63 0.01 -11.72
CA ALA A 8 -46.66 1.01 -11.27
C ALA A 8 -47.26 1.70 -10.03
N ILE A 9 -46.63 1.50 -8.86
CA ILE A 9 -46.96 2.27 -7.66
C ILE A 9 -46.04 3.48 -7.65
N CYS A 10 -46.63 4.63 -7.98
CA CYS A 10 -46.06 5.95 -7.89
C CYS A 10 -46.34 6.47 -6.48
N CYS A 11 -45.33 6.50 -5.60
CA CYS A 11 -45.40 7.23 -4.34
C CYS A 11 -44.58 8.51 -4.48
N ILE A 12 -45.30 9.61 -4.72
CA ILE A 12 -44.82 10.98 -4.64
C ILE A 12 -44.70 11.31 -3.13
N ILE A 13 -43.47 11.43 -2.62
CA ILE A 13 -43.20 12.08 -1.34
C ILE A 13 -42.74 13.50 -1.68
N PRO A 14 -43.41 14.56 -1.18
CA PRO A 14 -42.97 15.93 -1.42
C PRO A 14 -41.67 16.17 -0.64
N LEU A 15 -40.56 16.25 -1.37
CA LEU A 15 -39.28 16.67 -0.83
C LEU A 15 -39.35 18.19 -0.58
N SER A 16 -39.79 18.58 0.61
CA SER A 16 -39.54 19.93 1.11
C SER A 16 -38.04 20.04 1.40
N ILE A 17 -37.29 20.51 0.40
CA ILE A 17 -35.89 20.90 0.56
C ILE A 17 -35.88 22.15 1.45
N MET A 18 -35.74 21.95 2.76
CA MET A 18 -35.19 22.96 3.65
C MET A 18 -33.72 23.06 3.29
N LEU A 19 -33.38 24.06 2.47
CA LEU A 19 -32.02 24.43 2.14
C LEU A 19 -31.39 25.08 3.39
N SER A 20 -30.96 24.28 4.37
CA SER A 20 -29.96 24.74 5.33
C SER A 20 -28.61 24.52 4.68
N ALA A 21 -28.05 25.59 4.09
CA ALA A 21 -26.64 25.63 3.75
C ALA A 21 -25.85 25.55 5.07
N ALA A 22 -25.51 24.34 5.49
CA ALA A 22 -24.52 24.15 6.52
C ALA A 22 -23.17 24.56 5.92
N LEU A 23 -22.62 25.66 6.45
CA LEU A 23 -21.25 26.09 6.22
C LEU A 23 -20.33 25.03 6.84
N TYR A 24 -19.76 24.18 6.01
CA TYR A 24 -18.74 23.22 6.42
C TYR A 24 -17.37 23.76 5.98
N ALA A 25 -16.43 23.82 6.93
CA ALA A 25 -15.05 24.23 6.70
C ALA A 25 -14.27 23.13 6.00
N SER A 26 -13.54 23.50 4.96
CA SER A 26 -12.50 22.73 4.28
C SER A 26 -11.16 23.32 4.68
N ALA A 27 -10.16 22.48 4.99
CA ALA A 27 -8.82 22.94 5.33
C ALA A 27 -8.30 23.91 4.26
N TRP A 28 -7.73 25.07 4.63
CA TRP A 28 -7.26 26.09 3.66
C TRP A 28 -8.17 26.23 2.40
N GLN A 29 -9.44 26.66 2.54
CA GLN A 29 -10.43 26.81 1.45
C GLN A 29 -9.96 26.36 0.05
N SER A 30 -10.15 25.08 -0.28
CA SER A 30 -9.94 24.55 -1.64
C SER A 30 -11.06 24.94 -2.61
N SER A 31 -12.21 25.38 -2.11
CA SER A 31 -13.33 25.88 -2.92
C SER A 31 -13.27 27.40 -3.05
N GLY A 32 -13.19 27.88 -4.30
CA GLY A 32 -13.01 29.30 -4.61
C GLY A 32 -11.58 29.67 -4.97
N SER A 33 -11.42 30.74 -5.75
CA SER A 33 -10.11 31.26 -6.14
C SER A 33 -9.96 32.70 -5.66
N ASN A 34 -8.79 33.05 -5.14
CA ASN A 34 -8.50 34.44 -4.82
C ASN A 34 -8.56 35.26 -6.12
N PRO A 35 -9.33 36.35 -6.23
CA PRO A 35 -9.45 37.11 -7.46
C PRO A 35 -8.13 37.65 -8.02
N ALA A 36 -7.14 37.88 -7.14
CA ALA A 36 -5.82 38.39 -7.51
C ALA A 36 -4.92 37.31 -8.13
N THR A 37 -4.95 36.08 -7.61
CA THR A 37 -4.09 34.98 -8.08
C THR A 37 -4.82 33.96 -8.95
N LYS A 38 -6.16 33.95 -8.92
CA LYS A 38 -7.03 32.91 -9.46
C LYS A 38 -6.68 31.50 -8.98
N SER A 39 -6.16 31.37 -7.75
CA SER A 39 -5.82 30.07 -7.14
C SER A 39 -6.37 29.92 -5.72
N SER A 40 -6.54 28.68 -5.25
CA SER A 40 -6.70 28.38 -3.83
C SER A 40 -5.37 28.51 -3.08
N THR A 41 -5.41 28.50 -1.73
CA THR A 41 -4.18 28.56 -0.92
C THR A 41 -3.34 27.31 -1.09
N HIS A 42 -3.96 26.12 -1.17
CA HIS A 42 -3.23 24.89 -1.48
C HIS A 42 -2.52 24.95 -2.84
N GLU A 43 -3.22 25.40 -3.90
CA GLU A 43 -2.61 25.53 -5.23
C GLU A 43 -1.45 26.52 -5.24
N PHE A 44 -1.59 27.62 -4.50
CA PHE A 44 -0.55 28.61 -4.32
C PHE A 44 0.68 28.00 -3.62
N ILE A 45 0.46 27.30 -2.50
CA ILE A 45 1.53 26.70 -1.71
C ILE A 45 2.34 25.68 -2.54
N VAL A 46 1.68 24.75 -3.26
CA VAL A 46 2.40 23.73 -4.04
C VAL A 46 3.14 24.31 -5.24
N GLU A 47 2.59 25.34 -5.89
CA GLU A 47 3.28 26.05 -6.96
C GLU A 47 4.52 26.78 -6.45
N ARG A 48 4.40 27.45 -5.30
CA ARG A 48 5.53 28.14 -4.65
C ARG A 48 6.60 27.16 -4.21
N ALA A 49 6.23 26.05 -3.58
CA ALA A 49 7.17 25.00 -3.18
C ALA A 49 8.02 24.50 -4.37
N LEU A 50 7.41 24.30 -5.53
CA LEU A 50 8.12 23.88 -6.73
C LEU A 50 9.09 24.96 -7.25
N GLN A 51 8.70 26.24 -7.19
CA GLN A 51 9.57 27.36 -7.57
C GLN A 51 10.72 27.59 -6.59
N ILE A 52 10.51 27.33 -5.30
CA ILE A 52 11.55 27.43 -4.27
C ILE A 52 12.69 26.46 -4.59
N ILE A 53 12.38 25.20 -4.90
CA ILE A 53 13.40 24.21 -5.27
C ILE A 53 14.16 24.65 -6.53
N GLU A 54 13.44 25.15 -7.54
CA GLU A 54 14.06 25.66 -8.76
C GLU A 54 15.03 26.82 -8.48
N ASN A 55 14.63 27.75 -7.62
CA ASN A 55 15.48 28.88 -7.23
C ASN A 55 16.69 28.44 -6.41
N ASP A 56 16.49 27.53 -5.46
CA ASP A 56 17.53 27.14 -4.52
C ASP A 56 18.59 26.22 -5.15
N LEU A 57 18.16 25.28 -6.00
CA LEU A 57 19.04 24.26 -6.61
C LEU A 57 19.51 24.64 -8.02
N GLY A 58 18.84 25.59 -8.67
CA GLY A 58 19.25 26.14 -9.96
C GLY A 58 19.51 25.09 -11.03
N SER A 59 20.76 24.99 -11.50
CA SER A 59 21.17 24.07 -12.56
C SER A 59 21.01 22.59 -12.19
N GLU A 60 21.11 22.24 -10.91
CA GLU A 60 20.99 20.85 -10.45
C GLU A 60 19.60 20.29 -10.76
N VAL A 61 18.55 21.05 -10.41
CA VAL A 61 17.18 20.58 -10.59
C VAL A 61 16.63 20.88 -11.98
N SER A 62 17.06 21.97 -12.62
CA SER A 62 16.60 22.32 -13.98
C SER A 62 17.08 21.37 -15.07
N SER A 63 18.12 20.56 -14.79
CA SER A 63 18.58 19.47 -15.66
C SER A 63 18.09 18.09 -15.23
N ASP A 64 17.43 17.97 -14.07
CA ASP A 64 16.89 16.71 -13.56
C ASP A 64 15.59 16.35 -14.31
N SER A 65 15.59 15.21 -15.01
CA SER A 65 14.43 14.76 -15.79
C SER A 65 13.20 14.50 -14.92
N ASN A 66 13.38 14.01 -13.69
CA ASN A 66 12.28 13.72 -12.78
C ASN A 66 11.62 15.02 -12.32
N PHE A 67 12.42 16.04 -12.01
CA PHE A 67 11.88 17.36 -11.70
C PHE A 67 11.13 17.99 -12.88
N LEU A 68 11.68 17.90 -14.09
CA LEU A 68 11.02 18.40 -15.29
C LEU A 68 9.68 17.71 -15.56
N ILE A 69 9.56 16.41 -15.27
CA ILE A 69 8.28 15.67 -15.36
C ILE A 69 7.24 16.25 -14.40
N ILE A 70 7.62 16.53 -13.15
CA ILE A 70 6.74 17.15 -12.14
C ILE A 70 6.36 18.56 -12.59
N LYS A 71 7.33 19.37 -13.00
CA LYS A 71 7.13 20.76 -13.41
C LYS A 71 6.18 20.89 -14.60
N ASN A 72 6.33 20.02 -15.60
CA ASN A 72 5.45 19.99 -16.77
C ASN A 72 4.02 19.50 -16.43
N ARG A 73 3.80 18.98 -15.21
CA ARG A 73 2.51 18.49 -14.70
C ARG A 73 2.00 19.32 -13.52
N LEU A 74 2.40 20.59 -13.42
CA LEU A 74 1.93 21.50 -12.36
C LEU A 74 0.40 21.51 -12.20
N SER A 75 -0.37 21.36 -13.30
CA SER A 75 -1.82 21.26 -13.23
C SER A 75 -2.30 20.04 -12.43
N ARG A 76 -1.65 18.88 -12.59
CA ARG A 76 -1.95 17.67 -11.81
C ARG A 76 -1.59 17.85 -10.34
N LEU A 77 -0.45 18.49 -10.06
CA LEU A 77 -0.01 18.78 -8.70
C LEU A 77 -1.04 19.66 -7.96
N LYS A 78 -1.52 20.72 -8.63
CA LYS A 78 -2.56 21.63 -8.13
C LYS A 78 -3.92 20.96 -7.93
N MET A 79 -4.33 20.13 -8.89
CA MET A 79 -5.55 19.32 -8.76
C MET A 79 -5.46 18.39 -7.55
N GLY A 80 -4.33 17.71 -7.38
CA GLY A 80 -4.08 16.85 -6.23
C GLY A 80 -4.14 17.60 -4.91
N SER A 81 -3.55 18.80 -4.84
CA SER A 81 -3.47 19.58 -3.60
C SER A 81 -4.81 20.14 -3.10
N THR A 82 -5.85 20.12 -3.93
CA THR A 82 -7.20 20.57 -3.57
C THR A 82 -8.21 19.45 -3.50
N ALA A 83 -7.84 18.26 -3.99
CA ALA A 83 -8.77 17.15 -4.09
C ALA A 83 -9.32 16.69 -2.73
N PRO A 84 -8.53 16.50 -1.65
CA PRO A 84 -9.03 15.87 -0.43
C PRO A 84 -10.27 16.54 0.17
N ASP A 85 -10.35 17.87 0.13
CA ASP A 85 -11.51 18.65 0.58
C ASP A 85 -12.75 18.56 -0.32
N ASN A 86 -12.56 18.27 -1.60
CA ASN A 86 -13.64 18.18 -2.59
C ASN A 86 -14.26 16.78 -2.64
N LEU A 87 -13.60 15.81 -1.99
CA LEU A 87 -14.09 14.46 -1.82
C LEU A 87 -15.13 14.39 -0.69
N LYS A 88 -16.27 15.07 -0.84
CA LYS A 88 -17.39 14.97 0.12
C LYS A 88 -18.05 13.59 0.19
N ASN A 89 -17.53 12.56 -0.49
CA ASN A 89 -18.24 11.30 -0.69
C ASN A 89 -17.37 10.07 -1.04
N VAL A 90 -16.07 10.09 -0.77
CA VAL A 90 -15.34 8.81 -0.81
C VAL A 90 -15.52 8.17 0.55
N ALA A 91 -16.51 7.27 0.60
CA ALA A 91 -17.00 6.63 1.79
C ALA A 91 -15.87 6.01 2.63
N LEU A 92 -15.44 6.75 3.66
CA LEU A 92 -14.88 6.16 4.87
C LEU A 92 -16.05 5.53 5.66
N GLY A 93 -16.59 4.44 5.08
CA GLY A 93 -17.88 3.84 5.41
C GLY A 93 -18.11 3.62 6.90
N GLY A 94 -18.90 4.50 7.51
CA GLY A 94 -19.38 4.36 8.90
C GLY A 94 -18.95 5.45 9.86
N LEU A 95 -18.15 6.44 9.45
CA LEU A 95 -17.83 7.59 10.30
C LEU A 95 -19.07 8.51 10.47
N THR A 96 -19.30 9.01 11.69
CA THR A 96 -20.25 10.10 11.92
C THR A 96 -19.77 11.37 11.22
N GLU A 97 -20.67 12.31 10.89
CA GLU A 97 -20.30 13.58 10.20
C GLU A 97 -19.16 14.33 10.89
N SER A 98 -18.98 14.11 12.20
CA SER A 98 -17.92 14.68 13.01
C SER A 98 -16.52 14.12 12.75
N ASP A 99 -16.36 12.92 12.16
CA ASP A 99 -15.06 12.27 11.94
C ASP A 99 -14.58 12.31 10.48
N TRP A 100 -15.40 12.80 9.54
CA TRP A 100 -15.09 12.78 8.10
C TRP A 100 -13.81 13.52 7.72
N TRP A 101 -13.43 14.51 8.51
CA TRP A 101 -12.24 15.34 8.27
C TRP A 101 -11.08 15.02 9.20
N SER A 102 -11.16 13.97 10.04
CA SER A 102 -10.12 13.71 11.05
C SER A 102 -8.74 13.46 10.44
N SER A 103 -8.70 13.00 9.19
CA SER A 103 -7.48 12.80 8.40
C SER A 103 -6.74 14.08 8.03
N HIS A 104 -7.36 15.25 8.17
CA HIS A 104 -6.75 16.57 7.92
C HIS A 104 -6.10 17.16 9.17
N PHE A 105 -6.23 16.51 10.33
CA PHE A 105 -5.77 17.03 11.60
C PHE A 105 -4.59 16.21 12.10
N TYR A 106 -3.70 16.84 12.87
CA TYR A 106 -2.55 16.17 13.48
C TYR A 106 -2.03 17.00 14.64
N ASP A 107 -2.20 16.52 15.87
CA ASP A 107 -1.56 17.12 17.03
C ASP A 107 -0.14 16.56 17.19
N PRO A 108 0.90 17.40 17.02
CA PRO A 108 2.30 16.99 17.04
C PRO A 108 2.84 16.60 18.44
N ASP A 109 2.08 16.86 19.51
CA ASP A 109 2.46 16.44 20.86
C ASP A 109 1.93 15.03 21.17
N THR A 110 0.79 14.66 20.60
CA THR A 110 0.14 13.35 20.85
C THR A 110 0.33 12.35 19.72
N GLY A 111 0.68 12.82 18.52
CA GLY A 111 0.75 11.99 17.32
C GLY A 111 -0.63 11.52 16.83
N LYS A 112 -1.70 12.29 17.09
CA LYS A 112 -3.09 11.87 16.84
C LYS A 112 -3.95 13.02 16.29
N ASN A 113 -5.00 12.68 15.55
CA ASN A 113 -6.09 13.61 15.25
C ASN A 113 -7.11 13.69 16.41
N TYR A 114 -8.17 14.47 16.25
CA TYR A 114 -9.21 14.69 17.26
C TYR A 114 -10.20 13.50 17.41
N SER A 115 -10.25 12.59 16.43
CA SER A 115 -11.20 11.48 16.39
C SER A 115 -10.93 10.49 17.53
N ARG A 116 -12.01 10.04 18.15
CA ARG A 116 -11.95 8.94 19.14
C ARG A 116 -11.99 7.57 18.49
N ILE A 117 -12.44 7.49 17.24
CA ILE A 117 -12.62 6.23 16.50
C ILE A 117 -11.35 5.91 15.72
N SER A 118 -10.82 6.89 14.98
CA SER A 118 -9.66 6.69 14.10
C SER A 118 -8.54 7.70 14.39
N PRO A 119 -8.00 7.78 15.63
CA PRO A 119 -7.02 8.79 16.02
C PRO A 119 -5.69 8.76 15.25
N TYR A 120 -5.36 7.61 14.62
CA TYR A 120 -4.11 7.40 13.91
C TYR A 120 -4.21 7.63 12.39
N ILE A 121 -5.42 7.89 11.87
CA ILE A 121 -5.62 8.28 10.47
C ILE A 121 -5.57 9.81 10.42
N HIS A 122 -4.37 10.39 10.51
CA HIS A 122 -4.12 11.82 10.65
C HIS A 122 -3.29 12.37 9.48
N ALA A 123 -3.14 13.69 9.41
CA ALA A 123 -2.54 14.38 8.26
C ALA A 123 -1.09 13.95 7.98
N GLU A 124 -0.28 13.76 9.02
CA GLU A 124 1.09 13.24 8.89
C GLU A 124 1.13 11.83 8.26
N TYR A 125 0.23 10.93 8.70
CA TYR A 125 0.13 9.56 8.19
C TYR A 125 -0.28 9.57 6.71
N GLN A 126 -1.27 10.39 6.37
CA GLN A 126 -1.73 10.53 4.98
C GLN A 126 -0.64 11.11 4.09
N THR A 127 0.15 12.08 4.58
CA THR A 127 1.30 12.60 3.83
C THR A 127 2.27 11.49 3.46
N ARG A 128 2.73 10.71 4.45
CA ARG A 128 3.66 9.59 4.20
C ARG A 128 3.05 8.54 3.27
N ARG A 129 1.78 8.18 3.48
CA ARG A 129 1.05 7.22 2.63
C ARG A 129 1.07 7.67 1.17
N PHE A 130 0.56 8.87 0.86
CA PHE A 130 0.45 9.34 -0.52
C PHE A 130 1.78 9.69 -1.17
N ILE A 131 2.81 10.09 -0.41
CA ILE A 131 4.17 10.22 -0.95
C ILE A 131 4.70 8.88 -1.44
N LYS A 132 4.59 7.80 -0.65
CA LYS A 132 5.09 6.47 -1.04
C LYS A 132 4.36 5.94 -2.28
N ILE A 133 3.06 6.17 -2.36
CA ILE A 133 2.26 5.81 -3.54
C ILE A 133 2.69 6.63 -4.75
N ALA A 134 2.90 7.94 -4.58
CA ALA A 134 3.38 8.79 -5.67
C ALA A 134 4.76 8.35 -6.19
N VAL A 135 5.68 7.92 -5.30
CA VAL A 135 6.98 7.34 -5.70
C VAL A 135 6.77 6.09 -6.55
N SER A 136 5.88 5.19 -6.10
CA SER A 136 5.56 3.97 -6.84
C SER A 136 5.00 4.25 -8.23
N ASP A 137 3.97 5.09 -8.33
CA ASP A 137 3.41 5.48 -9.62
C ASP A 137 4.45 6.13 -10.52
N PHE A 138 5.33 6.97 -9.97
CA PHE A 138 6.35 7.66 -10.75
C PHE A 138 7.34 6.66 -11.37
N ASN A 139 7.85 5.74 -10.57
CA ASN A 139 8.81 4.73 -11.03
C ASN A 139 8.16 3.68 -11.95
N ASN A 140 6.85 3.48 -11.86
CA ASN A 140 6.08 2.67 -12.80
C ASN A 140 5.70 3.42 -14.10
N GLY A 141 6.09 4.70 -14.25
CA GLY A 141 5.80 5.51 -15.44
C GLY A 141 4.40 6.14 -15.46
N ASN A 142 3.62 5.99 -14.38
CA ASN A 142 2.29 6.57 -14.20
C ASN A 142 2.38 8.06 -13.77
N TYR A 143 3.14 8.87 -14.50
CA TYR A 143 3.53 10.23 -14.07
C TYR A 143 2.36 11.17 -13.74
N ASP A 144 1.24 11.08 -14.46
CA ASP A 144 0.06 11.89 -14.17
C ASP A 144 -0.56 11.56 -12.81
N ALA A 145 -0.68 10.26 -12.50
CA ALA A 145 -1.18 9.78 -11.22
C ALA A 145 -0.19 10.09 -10.10
N ALA A 146 1.10 9.88 -10.34
CA ALA A 146 2.17 10.19 -9.40
C ALA A 146 2.15 11.66 -8.97
N VAL A 147 2.13 12.59 -9.93
CA VAL A 147 2.16 14.03 -9.64
C VAL A 147 0.85 14.50 -8.99
N TYR A 148 -0.29 13.92 -9.37
CA TYR A 148 -1.55 14.16 -8.67
C TYR A 148 -1.48 13.70 -7.20
N LYS A 149 -0.96 12.50 -6.93
CA LYS A 149 -0.84 11.97 -5.57
C LYS A 149 0.23 12.67 -4.74
N LEU A 150 1.29 13.19 -5.37
CA LEU A 150 2.23 14.11 -4.72
C LEU A 150 1.51 15.39 -4.26
N GLY A 151 0.62 15.93 -5.09
CA GLY A 151 -0.25 17.05 -4.71
C GLY A 151 -1.20 16.68 -3.57
N TYR A 152 -1.81 15.50 -3.65
CA TYR A 152 -2.71 14.95 -2.64
C TYR A 152 -2.01 14.78 -1.27
N ALA A 153 -0.76 14.32 -1.25
CA ALA A 153 0.06 14.30 -0.03
C ALA A 153 0.39 15.71 0.46
N SER A 154 0.68 16.63 -0.47
CA SER A 154 1.01 18.03 -0.15
C SER A 154 -0.13 18.75 0.56
N HIS A 155 -1.37 18.41 0.24
CA HIS A 155 -2.56 18.90 0.91
C HIS A 155 -2.50 18.62 2.42
N PHE A 156 -2.39 17.35 2.82
CA PHE A 156 -2.37 16.98 4.23
C PHE A 156 -1.18 17.59 4.98
N PHE A 157 -0.01 17.72 4.35
CA PHE A 157 1.11 18.39 4.99
C PHE A 157 0.87 19.90 5.15
N ALA A 158 0.20 20.54 4.19
CA ALA A 158 -0.19 21.94 4.34
C ALA A 158 -1.26 22.13 5.45
N ASP A 159 -2.12 21.14 5.66
CA ASP A 159 -3.15 21.16 6.70
C ASP A 159 -2.57 21.09 8.10
N LEU A 160 -1.55 20.26 8.35
CA LEU A 160 -0.90 20.25 9.66
C LEU A 160 -0.15 21.57 9.97
N CYS A 161 0.04 22.43 8.97
CA CYS A 161 0.52 23.80 9.17
C CYS A 161 -0.62 24.79 9.48
N VAL A 162 -1.88 24.40 9.37
CA VAL A 162 -3.01 25.24 9.83
C VAL A 162 -3.01 25.21 11.36
N PRO A 163 -3.02 26.37 12.04
CA PRO A 163 -3.05 26.43 13.49
C PRO A 163 -4.16 25.58 14.13
N HIS A 164 -5.38 25.67 13.62
CA HIS A 164 -6.54 24.94 14.11
C HIS A 164 -6.36 23.41 13.97
N HIS A 165 -5.83 22.96 12.84
CA HIS A 165 -5.63 21.54 12.55
C HIS A 165 -4.53 20.92 13.44
N ALA A 166 -3.44 21.65 13.65
CA ALA A 166 -2.37 21.26 14.55
C ALA A 166 -2.78 21.23 16.04
N ALA A 167 -3.85 21.96 16.38
CA ALA A 167 -4.41 22.02 17.73
C ALA A 167 -5.61 21.08 17.93
N ASN A 168 -5.95 20.24 16.94
CA ASN A 168 -7.16 19.41 16.97
C ASN A 168 -8.45 20.22 17.25
N ASN A 169 -8.48 21.47 16.77
CA ASN A 169 -9.61 22.38 16.93
C ASN A 169 -10.44 22.41 15.64
N THR A 170 -11.66 21.87 15.71
CA THR A 170 -12.56 21.75 14.57
C THR A 170 -13.40 23.01 14.36
N ALA A 171 -14.01 23.16 13.18
CA ALA A 171 -14.91 24.29 12.90
C ALA A 171 -16.17 24.35 13.78
N LEU A 172 -16.51 23.24 14.45
CA LEU A 172 -17.59 23.14 15.42
C LEU A 172 -17.20 23.71 16.79
N ASP A 173 -15.90 23.78 17.09
CA ASP A 173 -15.39 24.27 18.37
C ASP A 173 -15.51 25.79 18.42
N LYS A 174 -16.57 26.29 19.06
CA LYS A 174 -16.75 27.73 19.31
C LYS A 174 -16.06 28.14 20.62
N PRO A 175 -15.54 29.38 20.74
CA PRO A 175 -15.62 30.52 19.81
C PRO A 175 -14.48 30.60 18.77
N TYR A 176 -13.82 29.49 18.47
CA TYR A 176 -12.56 29.48 17.72
C TYR A 176 -12.87 29.53 16.22
N ASN A 177 -12.66 30.71 15.64
CA ASN A 177 -13.06 31.13 14.29
C ASN A 177 -12.29 30.41 13.16
N HIS A 178 -12.28 29.08 13.16
CA HIS A 178 -11.55 28.22 12.21
C HIS A 178 -11.80 28.64 10.75
N SER A 179 -13.04 28.53 10.27
CA SER A 179 -13.38 28.86 8.88
C SER A 179 -13.04 30.30 8.51
N ASN A 180 -13.24 31.23 9.45
CA ASN A 180 -12.96 32.65 9.18
C ASN A 180 -11.45 32.93 9.08
N PHE A 181 -10.63 32.22 9.86
CA PHE A 181 -9.17 32.29 9.72
C PHE A 181 -8.73 31.77 8.35
N GLU A 182 -9.29 30.65 7.90
CA GLU A 182 -8.98 30.09 6.58
C GLU A 182 -9.43 31.01 5.44
N ASP A 183 -10.64 31.59 5.53
CA ASP A 183 -11.14 32.58 4.57
C ASP A 183 -10.24 33.82 4.51
N PHE A 184 -9.83 34.32 5.68
CA PHE A 184 -8.89 35.44 5.78
C PHE A 184 -7.57 35.08 5.10
N ALA A 185 -7.00 33.93 5.43
CA ALA A 185 -5.70 33.53 4.94
C ALA A 185 -5.75 33.20 3.43
N GLN A 186 -6.87 32.68 2.91
CA GLN A 186 -7.18 32.56 1.47
C GLN A 186 -7.19 33.92 0.75
N SER A 187 -7.74 34.96 1.39
CA SER A 187 -7.72 36.31 0.81
C SER A 187 -6.32 36.94 0.75
N MET A 188 -5.41 36.49 1.63
CA MET A 188 -4.10 37.11 1.84
C MET A 188 -2.90 36.29 1.33
N HIS A 189 -3.06 35.02 0.98
CA HIS A 189 -1.93 34.09 0.74
C HIS A 189 -0.86 34.63 -0.22
N HIS A 190 -1.25 35.43 -1.22
CA HIS A 190 -0.37 36.00 -2.22
C HIS A 190 0.67 36.97 -1.63
N ASN A 191 0.37 37.57 -0.48
CA ASN A 191 1.27 38.46 0.25
C ASN A 191 2.36 37.70 1.03
N TYR A 192 2.26 36.38 1.14
CA TYR A 192 3.15 35.56 1.97
C TYR A 192 4.03 34.62 1.14
N ALA A 193 4.25 34.95 -0.13
CA ALA A 193 5.17 34.20 -0.99
C ALA A 193 6.60 34.22 -0.44
N VAL A 194 7.23 33.05 -0.42
CA VAL A 194 8.69 32.91 -0.23
C VAL A 194 9.32 32.32 -1.49
N TYR A 195 10.58 32.68 -1.73
CA TYR A 195 11.31 32.33 -2.95
C TYR A 195 12.53 31.42 -2.69
N THR A 196 12.79 31.09 -1.44
CA THR A 196 13.86 30.19 -0.99
C THR A 196 13.41 29.45 0.28
N ALA A 197 13.87 28.21 0.47
CA ALA A 197 13.57 27.43 1.67
C ALA A 197 14.20 28.03 2.94
N ALA A 198 15.32 28.76 2.80
CA ALA A 198 16.09 29.30 3.92
C ALA A 198 15.39 30.42 4.71
N GLY A 199 14.36 31.05 4.13
CA GLY A 199 13.76 32.24 4.74
C GLY A 199 14.79 33.34 5.01
N SER A 200 14.71 33.99 6.17
CA SER A 200 15.59 35.10 6.57
C SER A 200 16.82 34.68 7.39
N GLY A 201 17.04 33.38 7.65
CA GLY A 201 18.15 32.91 8.49
C GLY A 201 18.58 31.49 8.11
N GLY A 202 19.84 31.34 7.68
CA GLY A 202 20.43 30.10 7.19
C GLY A 202 20.62 30.10 5.67
N THR A 203 21.06 28.97 5.12
CA THR A 203 21.18 28.75 3.67
C THR A 203 20.30 27.59 3.22
N ALA A 204 19.82 27.61 1.98
CA ALA A 204 18.99 26.54 1.45
C ALA A 204 19.77 25.20 1.42
N SER A 205 21.08 25.27 1.13
CA SER A 205 21.99 24.13 1.14
C SER A 205 22.02 23.38 2.49
N GLU A 206 21.99 24.10 3.61
CA GLU A 206 21.97 23.48 4.94
C GLU A 206 20.68 22.70 5.19
N LEU A 207 19.54 23.25 4.74
CA LEU A 207 18.24 22.57 4.88
C LEU A 207 18.13 21.31 4.01
N TYR A 208 18.65 21.35 2.78
CA TYR A 208 18.70 20.15 1.93
C TYR A 208 19.69 19.11 2.48
N SER A 209 20.83 19.54 3.02
CA SER A 209 21.77 18.65 3.69
C SER A 209 21.18 18.01 4.95
N GLU A 210 20.41 18.77 5.73
CA GLU A 210 19.64 18.21 6.85
C GLU A 210 18.63 17.18 6.34
N ALA A 211 17.90 17.49 5.27
CA ALA A 211 16.96 16.56 4.67
C ALA A 211 17.63 15.26 4.20
N ASP A 212 18.86 15.33 3.69
CA ASP A 212 19.67 14.17 3.29
C ASP A 212 20.19 13.33 4.46
N SER A 213 20.29 13.92 5.65
CA SER A 213 20.75 13.20 6.85
C SER A 213 19.75 12.18 7.39
N TYR A 214 18.48 12.24 6.95
CA TYR A 214 17.46 11.27 7.34
C TYR A 214 17.57 10.00 6.50
N SER A 215 17.62 8.85 7.18
CA SER A 215 17.73 7.54 6.53
C SER A 215 16.51 7.16 5.69
N THR A 216 15.32 7.74 5.97
CA THR A 216 14.09 7.47 5.23
C THR A 216 13.29 8.74 5.02
N ILE A 217 12.51 8.80 3.92
CA ILE A 217 11.53 9.87 3.72
C ILE A 217 10.43 9.88 4.79
N ASP A 218 10.07 8.72 5.35
CA ASP A 218 9.08 8.63 6.42
C ASP A 218 9.57 9.36 7.69
N SER A 219 10.79 9.09 8.16
CA SER A 219 11.36 9.76 9.34
C SER A 219 11.57 11.26 9.11
N PHE A 220 11.94 11.64 7.89
CA PHE A 220 12.01 13.05 7.47
C PHE A 220 10.64 13.74 7.55
N ILE A 221 9.60 13.16 6.93
CA ILE A 221 8.24 13.73 6.94
C ILE A 221 7.71 13.83 8.37
N THR A 222 7.86 12.77 9.19
CA THR A 222 7.43 12.80 10.59
C THR A 222 8.15 13.91 11.38
N SER A 223 9.47 14.07 11.18
CA SER A 223 10.24 15.13 11.82
C SER A 223 9.73 16.52 11.43
N LYS A 224 9.54 16.78 10.13
CA LYS A 224 9.05 18.08 9.65
C LYS A 224 7.59 18.32 10.05
N ALA A 225 6.73 17.31 10.03
CA ALA A 225 5.35 17.39 10.52
C ALA A 225 5.30 17.80 12.00
N ASN A 226 6.15 17.20 12.83
CA ASN A 226 6.26 17.57 14.24
C ASN A 226 6.80 18.98 14.44
N TYR A 227 7.81 19.39 13.67
CA TYR A 227 8.41 20.71 13.75
C TYR A 227 7.42 21.82 13.35
N TYR A 228 6.87 21.75 12.14
CA TYR A 228 5.94 22.76 11.63
C TYR A 228 4.57 22.69 12.29
N GLY A 229 4.11 21.49 12.65
CA GLY A 229 2.90 21.31 13.45
C GLY A 229 3.00 22.01 14.80
N LYS A 230 4.13 21.90 15.51
CA LYS A 230 4.32 22.58 16.81
C LYS A 230 4.29 24.10 16.68
N ILE A 231 4.93 24.64 15.64
CA ILE A 231 4.88 26.08 15.34
C ILE A 231 3.44 26.52 15.11
N SER A 232 2.70 25.75 14.30
CA SER A 232 1.31 26.06 13.95
C SER A 232 0.38 25.97 15.16
N LYS A 233 0.54 24.93 15.99
CA LYS A 233 -0.17 24.77 17.27
C LYS A 233 0.11 25.92 18.22
N ASN A 234 1.34 26.42 18.29
CA ASN A 234 1.66 27.60 19.11
C ASN A 234 0.90 28.84 18.61
N TYR A 235 0.87 29.06 17.29
CA TYR A 235 0.09 30.16 16.70
C TYR A 235 -1.42 30.01 16.91
N PHE A 236 -1.94 28.80 17.10
CA PHE A 236 -3.34 28.64 17.48
C PHE A 236 -3.60 29.30 18.83
N PHE A 237 -2.81 28.96 19.85
CA PHE A 237 -2.97 29.48 21.21
C PHE A 237 -2.60 30.96 21.33
N SER A 238 -1.60 31.45 20.59
CA SER A 238 -1.15 32.84 20.71
C SER A 238 -1.92 33.83 19.82
N ASN A 239 -2.48 33.39 18.69
CA ASN A 239 -2.99 34.28 17.65
C ASN A 239 -4.38 33.94 17.13
N CYS A 240 -4.84 32.69 17.24
CA CYS A 240 -6.11 32.25 16.65
C CYS A 240 -7.22 32.02 17.69
N ASN A 241 -6.88 31.97 18.99
CA ASN A 241 -7.79 31.58 20.07
C ASN A 241 -8.00 32.69 21.14
N PRO A 242 -9.07 33.51 21.03
CA PRO A 242 -9.74 33.89 19.78
C PRO A 242 -8.90 34.94 19.03
N GLY A 243 -8.78 34.79 17.72
CA GLY A 243 -8.00 35.73 16.91
C GLY A 243 -8.79 36.91 16.38
N THR A 244 -8.07 37.96 16.01
CA THR A 244 -8.53 39.12 15.22
C THR A 244 -7.84 39.13 13.87
N THR A 245 -8.27 40.00 12.94
CA THR A 245 -7.61 40.13 11.62
C THR A 245 -6.10 40.41 11.75
N ASP A 246 -5.68 41.22 12.74
CA ASP A 246 -4.26 41.52 12.96
C ASP A 246 -3.48 40.30 13.45
N THR A 247 -4.01 39.58 14.44
CA THR A 247 -3.33 38.38 14.96
C THR A 247 -3.36 37.24 13.95
N TRP A 248 -4.42 37.14 13.14
CA TRP A 248 -4.52 36.22 12.01
C TRP A 248 -3.50 36.53 10.93
N ASN A 249 -3.24 37.80 10.61
CA ASN A 249 -2.20 38.17 9.63
C ASN A 249 -0.83 37.63 10.04
N THR A 250 -0.48 37.74 11.34
CA THR A 250 0.77 37.17 11.87
C THR A 250 0.79 35.65 11.74
N ALA A 251 -0.26 34.96 12.19
CA ALA A 251 -0.32 33.50 12.12
C ALA A 251 -0.29 33.00 10.67
N ALA A 252 -1.15 33.53 9.80
CA ALA A 252 -1.25 33.16 8.39
C ALA A 252 0.05 33.43 7.64
N SER A 253 0.69 34.58 7.86
CA SER A 253 2.00 34.90 7.27
C SER A 253 3.01 33.80 7.56
N GLU A 254 3.15 33.40 8.83
CA GLU A 254 4.19 32.47 9.22
C GLU A 254 3.85 31.03 8.84
N THR A 255 2.60 30.60 9.02
CA THR A 255 2.23 29.23 8.69
C THR A 255 2.19 28.97 7.18
N ILE A 256 1.78 29.93 6.34
CA ILE A 256 1.81 29.79 4.87
C ILE A 256 3.24 29.73 4.35
N LYS A 257 4.17 30.54 4.90
CA LYS A 257 5.59 30.46 4.55
C LYS A 257 6.17 29.11 4.93
N ASN A 258 5.86 28.63 6.13
CA ASN A 258 6.28 27.32 6.60
C ASN A 258 5.77 26.18 5.72
N SER A 259 4.50 26.23 5.29
CA SER A 259 3.96 25.23 4.35
C SER A 259 4.72 25.20 3.02
N GLN A 260 5.06 26.37 2.46
CA GLN A 260 5.84 26.45 1.21
C GLN A 260 7.24 25.86 1.39
N THR A 261 7.96 26.26 2.45
CA THR A 261 9.30 25.74 2.76
C THR A 261 9.28 24.24 3.01
N ALA A 262 8.34 23.75 3.82
CA ALA A 262 8.27 22.35 4.15
C ALA A 262 8.01 21.48 2.91
N LEU A 263 7.09 21.91 2.04
CA LEU A 263 6.80 21.19 0.81
C LEU A 263 7.94 21.25 -0.20
N ALA A 264 8.71 22.36 -0.25
CA ALA A 264 9.93 22.40 -1.04
C ALA A 264 10.93 21.32 -0.60
N LEU A 265 11.13 21.15 0.72
CA LEU A 265 12.01 20.10 1.25
C LEU A 265 11.45 18.69 1.02
N ILE A 266 10.12 18.50 1.10
CA ILE A 266 9.46 17.22 0.80
C ILE A 266 9.62 16.86 -0.68
N TYR A 267 9.45 17.81 -1.59
CA TYR A 267 9.64 17.60 -3.02
C TYR A 267 11.11 17.31 -3.35
N TYR A 268 12.05 17.95 -2.67
CA TYR A 268 13.47 17.59 -2.76
C TYR A 268 13.68 16.13 -2.34
N ARG A 269 13.18 15.72 -1.17
CA ARG A 269 13.31 14.32 -0.71
C ARG A 269 12.60 13.34 -1.64
N PHE A 270 11.42 13.69 -2.16
CA PHE A 270 10.74 12.90 -3.18
C PHE A 270 11.66 12.64 -4.39
N LEU A 271 12.35 13.65 -4.91
CA LEU A 271 13.32 13.47 -6.00
C LEU A 271 14.49 12.55 -5.61
N GLN A 272 14.97 12.62 -4.35
CA GLN A 272 16.02 11.72 -3.87
C GLN A 272 15.54 10.26 -3.80
N GLU A 273 14.30 10.02 -3.36
CA GLU A 273 13.70 8.67 -3.34
C GLU A 273 13.62 8.06 -4.75
N LEU A 274 13.39 8.88 -5.77
CA LEU A 274 13.36 8.44 -7.17
C LEU A 274 14.75 8.08 -7.74
N LYS A 275 15.84 8.52 -7.12
CA LYS A 275 17.22 8.26 -7.60
C LYS A 275 17.80 6.94 -7.09
N HIS A 276 17.42 6.50 -5.89
CA HIS A 276 18.17 5.48 -5.14
C HIS A 276 17.31 4.38 -4.51
N SER A 277 16.19 4.01 -5.15
CA SER A 277 15.31 2.98 -4.60
C SER A 277 15.53 1.59 -5.19
N LYS A 278 15.53 0.58 -4.32
CA LYS A 278 15.32 -0.82 -4.70
C LYS A 278 13.83 -1.08 -4.86
N LYS A 279 13.44 -1.80 -5.91
CA LYS A 279 12.04 -2.18 -6.14
C LYS A 279 11.71 -3.44 -5.35
N LEU A 280 10.60 -3.42 -4.63
CA LEU A 280 9.99 -4.57 -3.99
C LEU A 280 8.61 -4.79 -4.63
N SER A 281 8.39 -5.94 -5.25
CA SER A 281 7.09 -6.33 -5.79
C SER A 281 6.48 -7.40 -4.91
N ILE A 282 5.27 -7.16 -4.41
CA ILE A 282 4.48 -8.12 -3.64
C ILE A 282 3.29 -8.52 -4.49
N ARG A 283 3.21 -9.79 -4.85
CA ARG A 283 2.06 -10.36 -5.55
C ARG A 283 1.23 -11.19 -4.59
N VAL A 284 -0.03 -10.84 -4.46
CA VAL A 284 -0.98 -11.46 -3.53
C VAL A 284 -2.08 -12.14 -4.31
N LYS A 285 -2.26 -13.44 -4.10
CA LYS A 285 -3.34 -14.21 -4.72
C LYS A 285 -4.44 -14.47 -3.71
N THR A 286 -5.62 -13.90 -3.94
CA THR A 286 -6.84 -14.28 -3.22
C THR A 286 -7.38 -15.59 -3.79
N ALA A 287 -7.81 -16.51 -2.94
CA ALA A 287 -8.31 -17.81 -3.36
C ALA A 287 -9.57 -17.65 -4.23
N ASN A 288 -9.74 -18.52 -5.24
CA ASN A 288 -10.95 -18.53 -6.07
C ASN A 288 -12.05 -19.40 -5.44
N VAL A 289 -12.53 -19.02 -4.27
CA VAL A 289 -13.69 -19.62 -3.62
C VAL A 289 -14.68 -18.54 -3.20
N LEU A 290 -15.97 -18.90 -3.13
CA LEU A 290 -17.04 -17.96 -2.79
C LEU A 290 -16.71 -17.16 -1.52
N LEU A 291 -16.82 -15.83 -1.61
CA LEU A 291 -16.57 -14.87 -0.53
C LEU A 291 -15.11 -14.82 -0.02
N ALA A 292 -14.14 -15.24 -0.84
CA ALA A 292 -12.73 -15.17 -0.47
C ALA A 292 -12.15 -13.75 -0.40
N GLY A 293 -12.79 -12.77 -1.07
CA GLY A 293 -12.31 -11.39 -1.14
C GLY A 293 -12.56 -10.58 0.13
N THR A 294 -11.92 -9.41 0.23
CA THR A 294 -11.98 -8.54 1.41
C THR A 294 -11.84 -7.08 1.02
N ASP A 295 -12.52 -6.20 1.75
CA ASP A 295 -12.35 -4.74 1.66
C ASP A 295 -11.55 -4.20 2.87
N ASP A 296 -10.93 -5.10 3.66
CA ASP A 296 -10.14 -4.73 4.84
C ASP A 296 -8.72 -4.33 4.44
N ASP A 297 -8.06 -3.50 5.26
CA ASP A 297 -6.69 -3.09 5.01
C ASP A 297 -5.73 -4.28 5.16
N ILE A 298 -4.96 -4.57 4.11
CA ILE A 298 -3.94 -5.61 4.12
C ILE A 298 -2.55 -4.97 4.10
N TYR A 299 -1.67 -5.46 4.96
CA TYR A 299 -0.31 -4.97 5.11
C TYR A 299 0.69 -6.10 4.91
N PHE A 300 1.74 -5.85 4.14
CA PHE A 300 2.90 -6.72 4.09
C PHE A 300 4.05 -6.09 4.88
N GLY A 301 4.76 -6.88 5.67
CA GLY A 301 5.93 -6.39 6.36
C GLY A 301 7.09 -7.36 6.42
N MET A 302 8.25 -6.81 6.74
CA MET A 302 9.54 -7.48 6.79
C MET A 302 10.32 -6.99 8.00
N GLN A 303 11.10 -7.88 8.61
CA GLN A 303 11.94 -7.56 9.77
C GLN A 303 13.32 -8.20 9.63
N MET A 304 14.33 -7.46 10.05
CA MET A 304 15.71 -7.92 10.20
C MET A 304 15.98 -8.42 11.63
N PRO A 305 17.01 -9.25 11.87
CA PRO A 305 17.36 -9.77 13.19
C PRO A 305 17.61 -8.72 14.27
N ASN A 306 18.02 -7.51 13.87
CA ASN A 306 18.23 -6.38 14.79
C ASN A 306 16.91 -5.73 15.27
N GLY A 307 15.75 -6.25 14.83
CA GLY A 307 14.42 -5.74 15.16
C GLY A 307 13.93 -4.63 14.24
N TYR A 308 14.79 -4.07 13.38
CA TYR A 308 14.41 -3.08 12.39
C TYR A 308 13.42 -3.69 11.40
N SER A 309 12.33 -2.98 11.13
CA SER A 309 11.23 -3.54 10.37
C SER A 309 10.56 -2.49 9.49
N LYS A 310 9.96 -2.95 8.39
CA LYS A 310 9.17 -2.14 7.46
C LYS A 310 7.83 -2.81 7.23
N GLU A 311 6.78 -2.01 7.14
CA GLU A 311 5.44 -2.47 6.83
C GLU A 311 4.81 -1.54 5.78
N PHE A 312 4.12 -2.15 4.82
CA PHE A 312 3.51 -1.50 3.68
C PHE A 312 2.04 -1.84 3.63
N LEU A 313 1.19 -0.83 3.53
CA LEU A 313 -0.20 -1.03 3.13
C LEU A 313 -0.20 -1.47 1.66
N LEU A 314 -0.82 -2.61 1.40
CA LEU A 314 -1.03 -3.16 0.07
C LEU A 314 -2.34 -2.56 -0.47
N ASP A 315 -2.20 -1.48 -1.22
CA ASP A 315 -3.32 -0.70 -1.74
C ASP A 315 -2.89 -0.10 -3.09
N LYS A 316 -3.60 -0.42 -4.16
CA LYS A 316 -3.34 0.14 -5.50
C LYS A 316 -3.80 1.59 -5.62
N THR A 317 -4.54 2.11 -4.64
CA THR A 317 -4.98 3.49 -4.46
C THR A 317 -5.83 4.07 -5.58
N THR A 318 -6.28 3.22 -6.49
CA THR A 318 -7.38 3.55 -7.39
C THR A 318 -8.72 3.60 -6.65
N ASP A 319 -8.85 2.91 -5.51
CA ASP A 319 -10.11 2.78 -4.76
C ASP A 319 -10.62 4.07 -4.16
N ILE A 320 -9.74 4.99 -3.79
CA ILE A 320 -10.14 6.29 -3.22
C ILE A 320 -10.48 7.32 -4.31
N LEU A 321 -9.98 7.15 -5.55
CA LEU A 321 -10.00 8.20 -6.57
C LEU A 321 -10.80 7.85 -7.84
N GLY A 322 -11.09 6.57 -8.09
CA GLY A 322 -11.70 6.12 -9.35
C GLY A 322 -13.16 6.54 -9.56
N GLY A 323 -13.87 6.94 -8.49
CA GLY A 323 -15.25 7.43 -8.62
C GLY A 323 -15.39 8.79 -9.31
N ILE A 324 -14.32 9.59 -9.40
CA ILE A 324 -14.44 11.03 -9.72
C ILE A 324 -13.89 11.40 -11.10
N TYR A 325 -13.13 10.51 -11.75
CA TYR A 325 -12.51 10.82 -13.04
C TYR A 325 -12.58 9.71 -14.09
N GLY A 326 -13.45 8.71 -13.94
CA GLY A 326 -13.64 7.65 -14.94
C GLY A 326 -12.41 6.75 -15.11
N ILE A 327 -11.60 6.62 -14.06
CA ILE A 327 -10.47 5.70 -13.97
C ILE A 327 -11.04 4.38 -13.45
N ASN A 328 -10.79 3.27 -14.14
CA ASN A 328 -11.28 1.94 -13.75
C ASN A 328 -10.75 1.60 -12.35
N LEU A 329 -11.66 1.29 -11.43
CA LEU A 329 -11.35 0.88 -10.06
C LEU A 329 -10.78 -0.55 -10.12
N GLU A 330 -9.50 -0.74 -9.82
CA GLU A 330 -9.03 -2.07 -9.44
C GLU A 330 -9.32 -2.26 -7.96
N ASN A 331 -10.41 -2.97 -7.62
CA ASN A 331 -10.67 -3.34 -6.24
C ASN A 331 -9.65 -4.40 -5.82
N ASP A 332 -8.97 -4.15 -4.72
CA ASP A 332 -7.92 -5.02 -4.21
C ASP A 332 -8.50 -6.28 -3.56
N PHE A 333 -7.75 -7.38 -3.64
CA PHE A 333 -8.03 -8.64 -2.95
C PHE A 333 -9.35 -9.33 -3.32
N GLU A 334 -9.96 -9.03 -4.46
CA GLU A 334 -11.19 -9.71 -4.89
C GLU A 334 -11.02 -11.22 -5.09
N GLN A 335 -12.13 -11.94 -5.02
CA GLN A 335 -12.14 -13.40 -5.19
C GLN A 335 -11.41 -13.82 -6.48
N GLY A 336 -10.34 -14.60 -6.32
CA GLY A 336 -9.54 -15.13 -7.43
C GLY A 336 -8.55 -14.13 -8.05
N ASN A 337 -8.48 -12.88 -7.56
CA ASN A 337 -7.53 -11.89 -8.06
C ASN A 337 -6.08 -12.25 -7.73
N ASN A 338 -5.20 -11.69 -8.54
CA ASN A 338 -3.75 -11.78 -8.39
C ASN A 338 -3.19 -10.36 -8.44
N ASP A 339 -3.19 -9.69 -7.29
CA ASP A 339 -2.87 -8.28 -7.17
C ASP A 339 -1.37 -8.07 -6.99
N VAL A 340 -0.81 -7.05 -7.63
CA VAL A 340 0.63 -6.74 -7.57
C VAL A 340 0.84 -5.34 -7.03
N TYR A 341 1.65 -5.24 -5.98
CA TYR A 341 1.99 -4.00 -5.29
C TYR A 341 3.49 -3.76 -5.43
N ASN A 342 3.85 -2.60 -5.98
CA ASN A 342 5.25 -2.21 -6.16
C ASN A 342 5.61 -1.13 -5.12
N PHE A 343 6.68 -1.36 -4.38
CA PHE A 343 7.24 -0.41 -3.43
C PHE A 343 8.68 -0.11 -3.82
N TYR A 344 9.11 1.11 -3.55
CA TYR A 344 10.45 1.58 -3.87
C TYR A 344 11.09 2.03 -2.57
N ILE A 345 12.11 1.28 -2.13
CA ILE A 345 12.74 1.45 -0.83
C ILE A 345 14.11 2.08 -1.03
N ASN A 346 14.22 3.34 -0.62
CA ASN A 346 15.49 4.04 -0.46
C ASN A 346 15.75 4.21 1.05
N ASP A 347 16.31 3.16 1.66
CA ASP A 347 16.68 3.14 3.08
C ASP A 347 18.02 2.42 3.22
N SER A 348 19.06 3.17 3.56
CA SER A 348 20.42 2.63 3.73
C SER A 348 20.54 1.66 4.89
N ASP A 349 19.64 1.74 5.86
CA ASP A 349 19.64 0.91 7.06
C ASP A 349 18.83 -0.38 6.84
N PHE A 350 18.17 -0.54 5.69
CA PHE A 350 17.38 -1.73 5.36
C PHE A 350 18.06 -2.60 4.31
N ASP A 351 18.60 -3.74 4.76
CA ASP A 351 19.18 -4.73 3.88
C ASP A 351 18.23 -5.92 3.65
N PHE A 352 17.75 -6.06 2.42
CA PHE A 352 16.95 -7.21 1.99
C PHE A 352 17.66 -8.55 2.25
N GLY A 353 18.99 -8.61 2.11
CA GLY A 353 19.78 -9.83 2.38
C GLY A 353 19.78 -10.25 3.85
N SER A 354 19.49 -9.32 4.75
CA SER A 354 19.46 -9.55 6.18
C SER A 354 18.04 -9.79 6.73
N VAL A 355 17.00 -9.75 5.90
CA VAL A 355 15.61 -9.99 6.36
C VAL A 355 15.48 -11.41 6.92
N SER A 356 14.94 -11.55 8.13
CA SER A 356 14.79 -12.82 8.82
C SER A 356 13.32 -13.27 8.95
N SER A 357 12.38 -12.35 8.81
CA SER A 357 10.95 -12.68 8.80
C SER A 357 10.14 -11.72 7.94
N CYS A 358 9.04 -12.24 7.42
CA CYS A 358 8.00 -11.48 6.74
C CYS A 358 6.65 -11.74 7.41
N TRP A 359 5.67 -10.89 7.18
CA TRP A 359 4.29 -11.11 7.59
C TRP A 359 3.28 -10.50 6.65
N ILE A 360 2.07 -11.04 6.72
CA ILE A 360 0.85 -10.39 6.22
C ILE A 360 0.01 -10.04 7.44
N ARG A 361 -0.48 -8.80 7.50
CA ARG A 361 -1.37 -8.34 8.57
C ARG A 361 -2.64 -7.82 7.94
N LYS A 362 -3.76 -8.38 8.36
CA LYS A 362 -5.09 -7.89 8.06
C LYS A 362 -5.55 -7.01 9.21
N SER A 363 -5.98 -5.80 8.90
CA SER A 363 -6.58 -4.86 9.84
C SER A 363 -8.01 -4.58 9.41
N GLN A 364 -8.94 -4.87 10.29
CA GLN A 364 -10.34 -4.65 10.04
C GLN A 364 -10.63 -3.17 9.80
N TYR A 365 -11.22 -2.89 8.67
CA TYR A 365 -11.72 -1.59 8.28
C TYR A 365 -13.13 -1.42 8.87
N MET A 366 -13.30 -0.38 9.70
CA MET A 366 -14.61 0.11 10.16
C MET A 366 -15.52 -0.88 10.92
N GLY A 367 -14.97 -1.96 11.48
CA GLY A 367 -15.72 -2.87 12.36
C GLY A 367 -16.73 -3.79 11.66
N VAL A 368 -16.79 -3.78 10.33
CA VAL A 368 -17.52 -4.79 9.54
C VAL A 368 -16.52 -5.91 9.25
N ALA A 369 -16.78 -7.12 9.71
CA ALA A 369 -15.83 -8.22 9.50
C ALA A 369 -16.01 -8.75 8.07
N SER A 370 -15.01 -8.52 7.20
CA SER A 370 -14.87 -9.31 5.99
C SER A 370 -13.76 -10.35 6.21
N ASP A 371 -14.13 -11.62 6.10
CA ASP A 371 -13.14 -12.70 6.12
C ASP A 371 -12.41 -12.69 4.79
N TRP A 372 -11.11 -12.96 4.82
CA TRP A 372 -10.29 -13.01 3.62
C TRP A 372 -9.63 -14.37 3.46
N LYS A 373 -9.70 -14.98 2.28
CA LYS A 373 -8.97 -16.22 1.99
C LYS A 373 -7.77 -15.97 1.11
N LEU A 374 -6.61 -15.80 1.74
CA LEU A 374 -5.33 -15.70 1.06
C LEU A 374 -4.88 -17.08 0.57
N GLU A 375 -4.58 -17.17 -0.73
CA GLU A 375 -4.03 -18.37 -1.35
C GLU A 375 -2.51 -18.38 -1.27
N SER A 376 -1.84 -17.34 -1.76
CA SER A 376 -0.38 -17.27 -1.80
C SER A 376 0.16 -15.85 -1.90
N ILE A 377 1.42 -15.67 -1.49
CA ILE A 377 2.21 -14.45 -1.73
C ILE A 377 3.48 -14.81 -2.51
N GLU A 378 3.84 -13.99 -3.49
CA GLU A 378 5.14 -13.99 -4.16
C GLU A 378 5.83 -12.64 -3.95
N ILE A 379 7.15 -12.66 -3.78
CA ILE A 379 7.98 -11.50 -3.47
C ILE A 379 9.10 -11.44 -4.50
N GLU A 380 9.27 -10.27 -5.10
CA GLU A 380 10.39 -9.93 -5.98
C GLU A 380 11.14 -8.71 -5.45
N VAL A 381 12.46 -8.70 -5.62
CA VAL A 381 13.31 -7.53 -5.38
C VAL A 381 14.07 -7.23 -6.67
N ASP A 382 13.99 -5.98 -7.13
CA ASP A 382 14.56 -5.51 -8.40
C ASP A 382 14.16 -6.41 -9.60
N ASP A 383 12.86 -6.73 -9.67
CA ASP A 383 12.25 -7.60 -10.70
C ASP A 383 12.82 -9.04 -10.73
N GLN A 384 13.47 -9.45 -9.64
CA GLN A 384 13.96 -10.81 -9.45
C GLN A 384 13.15 -11.50 -8.34
N PHE A 385 12.65 -12.70 -8.62
CA PHE A 385 11.99 -13.52 -7.61
C PHE A 385 12.92 -13.83 -6.44
N VAL A 386 12.45 -13.59 -5.21
CA VAL A 386 13.22 -13.82 -3.98
C VAL A 386 12.53 -14.75 -2.98
N SER A 387 11.19 -14.81 -2.95
CA SER A 387 10.47 -15.64 -1.99
C SER A 387 9.00 -15.86 -2.40
N SER A 388 8.40 -16.93 -1.89
CA SER A 388 6.96 -17.17 -1.95
C SER A 388 6.46 -17.94 -0.74
N ARG A 389 5.19 -17.77 -0.38
CA ARG A 389 4.52 -18.58 0.65
C ARG A 389 3.10 -18.93 0.21
N TYR A 390 2.76 -20.21 0.30
CA TYR A 390 1.40 -20.70 0.13
C TYR A 390 0.69 -20.75 1.49
N PHE A 391 -0.57 -20.32 1.52
CA PHE A 391 -1.38 -20.20 2.73
C PHE A 391 -2.69 -20.99 2.61
N ASN A 392 -3.47 -20.71 1.57
CA ASN A 392 -4.85 -21.21 1.37
C ASN A 392 -5.70 -21.21 2.65
N LYS A 393 -5.65 -20.10 3.38
CA LYS A 393 -6.16 -19.97 4.75
C LYS A 393 -7.10 -18.77 4.88
N TRP A 394 -8.15 -18.92 5.70
CA TRP A 394 -9.05 -17.84 6.06
C TRP A 394 -8.48 -16.97 7.18
N TYR A 395 -8.62 -15.66 7.04
CA TYR A 395 -8.21 -14.62 7.97
C TYR A 395 -9.42 -13.76 8.35
N SER A 396 -9.78 -13.80 9.64
CA SER A 396 -10.93 -13.08 10.20
C SER A 396 -10.47 -11.99 11.17
N GLY A 397 -11.15 -10.85 11.15
CA GLY A 397 -10.85 -9.72 12.05
C GLY A 397 -9.44 -9.15 11.87
N ASN A 398 -8.83 -8.73 12.98
CA ASN A 398 -7.44 -8.25 13.03
C ASN A 398 -6.48 -9.42 13.27
N VAL A 399 -5.61 -9.71 12.31
CA VAL A 399 -4.71 -10.87 12.38
C VAL A 399 -3.39 -10.60 11.68
N THR A 400 -2.30 -11.08 12.28
CA THR A 400 -0.96 -11.08 11.68
C THR A 400 -0.49 -12.52 11.53
N ASP A 401 -0.03 -12.90 10.34
CA ASP A 401 0.56 -14.21 10.05
C ASP A 401 1.99 -14.03 9.53
N SER A 402 2.95 -14.43 10.34
CA SER A 402 4.38 -14.25 10.10
C SER A 402 5.06 -15.55 9.69
N TRP A 403 6.13 -15.46 8.90
CA TRP A 403 7.03 -16.56 8.58
C TRP A 403 8.47 -16.12 8.55
N SER A 404 9.37 -17.08 8.77
CA SER A 404 10.80 -16.86 8.66
C SER A 404 11.28 -16.94 7.21
N VAL A 405 12.26 -16.11 6.88
CA VAL A 405 13.02 -16.14 5.62
C VAL A 405 14.52 -16.05 5.96
N ASN A 406 15.39 -16.39 5.02
CA ASN A 406 16.85 -16.28 5.19
C ASN A 406 17.40 -15.31 4.14
N GLY A 407 17.06 -14.04 4.32
CA GLY A 407 17.25 -13.00 3.31
C GLY A 407 16.19 -13.05 2.20
N LEU A 408 16.02 -11.90 1.56
CA LEU A 408 15.21 -11.69 0.36
C LEU A 408 16.13 -11.29 -0.78
N VAL A 409 17.00 -12.22 -1.18
CA VAL A 409 17.95 -12.01 -2.28
C VAL A 409 17.71 -13.02 -3.40
N PRO A 410 17.90 -12.62 -4.68
CA PRO A 410 17.78 -13.54 -5.79
C PRO A 410 18.71 -14.74 -5.61
N GLY A 411 18.18 -15.95 -5.81
CA GLY A 411 18.93 -17.20 -5.63
C GLY A 411 18.99 -17.74 -4.19
N ALA A 412 18.37 -17.09 -3.20
CA ALA A 412 18.18 -17.67 -1.86
C ALA A 412 17.11 -18.78 -1.84
N VAL A 413 16.14 -18.74 -2.76
CA VAL A 413 15.23 -19.85 -3.07
C VAL A 413 15.74 -20.53 -4.33
N ILE A 414 16.11 -21.81 -4.22
CA ILE A 414 16.91 -22.49 -5.23
C ILE A 414 16.01 -23.25 -6.22
N GLY A 415 14.75 -23.54 -5.83
CA GLY A 415 13.70 -23.89 -6.77
C GLY A 415 12.28 -23.95 -6.17
N ARG A 416 11.29 -23.56 -6.97
CA ARG A 416 9.86 -23.81 -6.76
C ARG A 416 9.35 -24.74 -7.85
N PHE A 417 8.54 -25.72 -7.49
CA PHE A 417 7.90 -26.64 -8.42
C PHE A 417 6.50 -27.01 -7.94
N ASP A 418 5.57 -27.06 -8.89
CA ASP A 418 4.20 -27.50 -8.65
C ASP A 418 4.11 -28.98 -9.04
N VAL A 419 3.85 -29.85 -8.08
CA VAL A 419 3.70 -31.30 -8.29
C VAL A 419 2.22 -31.61 -8.36
N THR A 420 1.74 -32.02 -9.53
CA THR A 420 0.36 -32.43 -9.75
C THR A 420 0.28 -33.93 -9.88
N ILE A 421 -0.48 -34.57 -9.00
CA ILE A 421 -0.69 -36.01 -8.98
C ILE A 421 -2.14 -36.31 -9.31
N LYS A 422 -2.36 -37.34 -10.12
CA LYS A 422 -3.70 -37.88 -10.38
C LYS A 422 -3.80 -39.28 -9.79
N THR A 423 -4.88 -39.52 -9.03
CA THR A 423 -5.32 -40.85 -8.66
C THR A 423 -6.20 -41.41 -9.78
N ALA A 424 -6.06 -42.70 -10.08
CA ALA A 424 -6.83 -43.34 -11.16
C ALA A 424 -8.33 -43.36 -10.88
N ASP A 425 -9.13 -43.40 -11.95
CA ASP A 425 -10.56 -43.71 -11.85
C ASP A 425 -10.79 -45.23 -11.89
N ALA A 426 -10.33 -45.92 -10.85
CA ALA A 426 -10.58 -47.34 -10.66
C ALA A 426 -11.23 -47.59 -9.29
N LEU A 427 -11.95 -48.71 -9.17
CA LEU A 427 -12.50 -49.12 -7.90
C LEU A 427 -11.36 -49.31 -6.87
N TRP A 428 -11.52 -48.73 -5.68
CA TRP A 428 -10.51 -48.74 -4.60
C TRP A 428 -9.18 -48.06 -4.94
N ALA A 429 -9.16 -47.12 -5.89
CA ALA A 429 -7.94 -46.44 -6.30
C ALA A 429 -7.41 -45.39 -5.31
N GLY A 430 -8.26 -44.89 -4.42
CA GLY A 430 -7.91 -43.84 -3.45
C GLY A 430 -7.16 -44.39 -2.23
N THR A 431 -6.54 -43.50 -1.46
CA THR A 431 -5.80 -43.86 -0.25
C THR A 431 -5.90 -42.76 0.80
N ASP A 432 -5.84 -43.16 2.07
CA ASP A 432 -5.68 -42.26 3.22
C ASP A 432 -4.26 -42.34 3.82
N ASP A 433 -3.32 -43.02 3.13
CA ASP A 433 -1.93 -43.15 3.56
C ASP A 433 -1.07 -41.94 3.16
N ASP A 434 0.03 -41.70 3.89
CA ASP A 434 0.97 -40.62 3.58
C ASP A 434 1.66 -40.85 2.22
N ILE A 435 1.54 -39.87 1.33
CA ILE A 435 2.24 -39.85 0.04
C ILE A 435 3.35 -38.80 0.08
N TYR A 436 4.52 -39.19 -0.40
CA TYR A 436 5.69 -38.33 -0.47
C TYR A 436 6.15 -38.16 -1.91
N PHE A 437 6.62 -36.97 -2.24
CA PHE A 437 7.36 -36.68 -3.47
C PHE A 437 8.81 -36.40 -3.13
N GLY A 438 9.74 -36.96 -3.90
CA GLY A 438 11.14 -36.61 -3.76
C GLY A 438 11.90 -36.52 -5.06
N MET A 439 13.10 -35.95 -4.97
CA MET A 439 13.98 -35.68 -6.10
C MET A 439 15.43 -35.98 -5.70
N GLU A 440 16.21 -36.49 -6.65
CA GLU A 440 17.62 -36.80 -6.49
C GLU A 440 18.43 -36.08 -7.57
N MET A 441 19.57 -35.55 -7.15
CA MET A 441 20.52 -34.82 -7.98
C MET A 441 21.64 -35.73 -8.48
N GLY A 442 22.35 -35.32 -9.53
CA GLY A 442 23.47 -36.09 -10.09
C GLY A 442 24.67 -36.31 -9.17
N ASN A 443 24.78 -35.56 -8.07
CA ASN A 443 25.79 -35.75 -7.02
C ASN A 443 25.32 -36.72 -5.90
N GLY A 444 24.10 -37.28 -6.00
CA GLY A 444 23.53 -38.22 -5.04
C GLY A 444 22.81 -37.57 -3.85
N SER A 445 22.74 -36.25 -3.74
CA SER A 445 21.89 -35.60 -2.73
C SER A 445 20.42 -35.69 -3.15
N ALA A 446 19.53 -35.75 -2.15
CA ALA A 446 18.11 -35.98 -2.37
C ALA A 446 17.26 -35.23 -1.35
N VAL A 447 16.09 -34.76 -1.79
CA VAL A 447 15.08 -34.10 -0.95
C VAL A 447 13.75 -34.82 -1.09
N GLU A 448 12.94 -34.82 -0.03
CA GLU A 448 11.63 -35.47 -0.01
C GLU A 448 10.62 -34.64 0.79
N TYR A 449 9.38 -34.62 0.32
CA TYR A 449 8.29 -33.80 0.81
C TYR A 449 7.08 -34.69 1.08
N LEU A 450 6.45 -34.53 2.23
CA LEU A 450 5.10 -35.04 2.45
C LEU A 450 4.14 -34.20 1.59
N LEU A 451 3.30 -34.88 0.82
CA LEU A 451 2.23 -34.27 0.06
C LEU A 451 0.97 -34.37 0.90
N ASP A 452 0.60 -33.25 1.52
CA ASP A 452 -0.58 -33.16 2.35
C ASP A 452 -1.23 -31.78 2.19
N LYS A 453 -2.56 -31.75 2.16
CA LYS A 453 -3.36 -30.54 2.22
C LYS A 453 -4.18 -30.58 3.50
N SER A 454 -3.78 -29.74 4.47
CA SER A 454 -4.45 -29.67 5.76
C SER A 454 -5.99 -29.55 5.63
N GLY A 455 -6.70 -30.51 6.21
CA GLY A 455 -8.17 -30.55 6.24
C GLY A 455 -8.83 -30.96 4.92
N TYR A 456 -8.09 -31.49 3.96
CA TYR A 456 -8.59 -31.98 2.68
C TYR A 456 -8.19 -33.44 2.50
N ASN A 457 -9.14 -34.31 2.12
CA ASN A 457 -8.82 -35.70 1.80
C ASN A 457 -8.24 -35.78 0.39
N ASP A 458 -6.93 -35.91 0.31
CA ASP A 458 -6.21 -36.01 -0.95
C ASP A 458 -6.14 -37.45 -1.46
N PHE A 459 -5.64 -37.58 -2.69
CA PHE A 459 -5.40 -38.87 -3.35
C PHE A 459 -6.65 -39.73 -3.53
N GLU A 460 -7.83 -39.13 -3.49
CA GLU A 460 -9.10 -39.79 -3.71
C GLU A 460 -9.33 -40.25 -5.15
N ARG A 461 -10.18 -41.27 -5.34
CA ARG A 461 -10.48 -41.84 -6.66
C ARG A 461 -10.81 -40.73 -7.68
N ASN A 462 -10.11 -40.76 -8.82
CA ASN A 462 -10.25 -39.79 -9.92
C ASN A 462 -9.98 -38.32 -9.55
N LYS A 463 -9.37 -38.03 -8.39
CA LYS A 463 -8.93 -36.68 -8.04
C LYS A 463 -7.57 -36.36 -8.63
N THR A 464 -7.37 -35.07 -8.81
CA THR A 464 -6.11 -34.48 -9.25
C THR A 464 -5.73 -33.45 -8.22
N ASP A 465 -4.57 -33.65 -7.60
CA ASP A 465 -4.10 -32.89 -6.47
C ASP A 465 -2.76 -32.24 -6.81
N THR A 466 -2.71 -30.91 -6.72
CA THR A 466 -1.50 -30.13 -6.92
C THR A 466 -0.93 -29.64 -5.59
N TYR A 467 0.39 -29.75 -5.45
CA TYR A 467 1.18 -29.34 -4.29
C TYR A 467 2.28 -28.39 -4.73
N ILE A 468 2.38 -27.23 -4.08
CA ILE A 468 3.43 -26.26 -4.33
C ILE A 468 4.56 -26.55 -3.35
N LEU A 469 5.72 -26.92 -3.88
CA LEU A 469 6.88 -27.33 -3.10
C LEU A 469 8.05 -26.38 -3.35
N THR A 470 8.83 -26.14 -2.31
CA THR A 470 10.01 -25.26 -2.34
C THR A 470 11.25 -26.02 -1.88
N CYS A 471 12.33 -25.90 -2.63
CA CYS A 471 13.64 -26.42 -2.23
C CYS A 471 14.57 -25.28 -1.82
N ASN A 472 15.06 -25.37 -0.58
CA ASN A 472 16.00 -24.43 0.02
C ASN A 472 17.41 -25.04 0.16
N ASP A 473 17.67 -26.22 -0.43
CA ASP A 473 18.97 -26.87 -0.37
C ASP A 473 19.97 -26.16 -1.32
N PRO A 474 21.09 -25.58 -0.81
CA PRO A 474 22.16 -24.94 -1.59
C PRO A 474 22.68 -25.74 -2.79
N GLN A 475 22.57 -27.07 -2.74
CA GLN A 475 23.04 -27.96 -3.79
C GLN A 475 22.00 -28.20 -4.88
N PHE A 476 20.74 -27.81 -4.64
CA PHE A 476 19.65 -27.99 -5.58
C PHE A 476 19.91 -27.25 -6.90
N SER A 477 19.66 -27.92 -8.01
CA SER A 477 19.75 -27.31 -9.33
C SER A 477 18.86 -28.14 -10.27
N ALA A 478 17.80 -27.51 -10.79
CA ALA A 478 16.80 -28.21 -11.60
C ALA A 478 17.40 -28.96 -12.80
N PRO A 479 18.37 -28.39 -13.55
CA PRO A 479 19.07 -29.11 -14.63
C PRO A 479 19.84 -30.35 -14.16
N ASN A 480 20.21 -30.43 -12.87
CA ASN A 480 21.00 -31.53 -12.32
C ASN A 480 20.13 -32.65 -11.70
N ILE A 481 18.80 -32.55 -11.78
CA ILE A 481 17.90 -33.60 -11.29
C ILE A 481 17.96 -34.81 -12.22
N THR A 482 18.29 -35.96 -11.64
CA THR A 482 18.45 -37.23 -12.37
C THR A 482 17.27 -38.17 -12.18
N SER A 483 16.52 -38.00 -11.08
CA SER A 483 15.30 -38.78 -10.85
C SER A 483 14.36 -38.09 -9.88
N VAL A 484 13.09 -38.44 -10.00
CA VAL A 484 12.03 -38.11 -9.05
C VAL A 484 11.31 -39.37 -8.60
N TRP A 485 10.63 -39.35 -7.47
CA TRP A 485 9.84 -40.49 -7.02
C TRP A 485 8.57 -40.06 -6.30
N ILE A 486 7.64 -41.01 -6.28
CA ILE A 486 6.50 -41.01 -5.37
C ILE A 486 6.67 -42.17 -4.40
N ARG A 487 6.56 -41.90 -3.10
CA ARG A 487 6.63 -42.91 -2.06
C ARG A 487 5.34 -42.92 -1.26
N LYS A 488 4.66 -44.06 -1.24
CA LYS A 488 3.56 -44.36 -0.34
C LYS A 488 4.12 -44.93 0.96
N LYS A 489 3.69 -44.42 2.10
CA LYS A 489 4.01 -44.97 3.41
C LYS A 489 2.74 -45.51 4.04
N SER A 490 2.67 -46.83 4.17
CA SER A 490 1.46 -47.48 4.65
C SER A 490 1.23 -47.25 6.13
N LEU A 491 0.05 -46.72 6.46
CA LEU A 491 -0.47 -46.53 7.81
C LEU A 491 -1.69 -47.43 8.05
N LEU A 492 -2.55 -47.57 7.03
CA LEU A 492 -3.85 -48.24 7.14
C LEU A 492 -3.96 -49.55 6.35
N ASN A 493 -2.87 -49.99 5.69
CA ASN A 493 -2.81 -51.17 4.81
C ASN A 493 -3.82 -51.11 3.65
N ASP A 494 -4.08 -49.90 3.13
CA ASP A 494 -4.80 -49.75 1.87
C ASP A 494 -3.84 -49.82 0.66
N ASP A 495 -4.43 -49.86 -0.53
CA ASP A 495 -3.70 -49.79 -1.80
C ASP A 495 -4.02 -48.46 -2.48
N TRP A 496 -3.09 -47.93 -3.26
CA TRP A 496 -3.32 -46.71 -4.02
C TRP A 496 -3.02 -46.91 -5.50
N LYS A 497 -3.87 -46.40 -6.39
CA LYS A 497 -3.60 -46.44 -7.84
C LYS A 497 -3.12 -45.09 -8.34
N PHE A 498 -1.80 -44.95 -8.34
CA PHE A 498 -1.09 -43.78 -8.86
C PHE A 498 -1.20 -43.70 -10.38
N TYR A 499 -1.93 -42.71 -10.90
CA TYR A 499 -2.20 -42.61 -12.34
C TYR A 499 -1.13 -41.81 -13.08
N SER A 500 -0.92 -40.55 -12.69
CA SER A 500 0.03 -39.67 -13.36
C SER A 500 0.64 -38.65 -12.42
N ILE A 501 1.80 -38.13 -12.82
CA ILE A 501 2.48 -37.00 -12.19
C ILE A 501 2.85 -35.98 -13.26
N ALA A 502 2.68 -34.70 -12.94
CA ALA A 502 3.22 -33.57 -13.69
C ALA A 502 4.03 -32.68 -12.74
N ILE A 503 5.16 -32.16 -13.20
CA ILE A 503 5.95 -31.16 -12.47
C ILE A 503 6.02 -29.92 -13.35
N THR A 504 5.61 -28.79 -12.79
CA THR A 504 5.69 -27.48 -13.44
C THR A 504 6.70 -26.61 -12.71
N MET A 505 7.63 -26.02 -13.45
CA MET A 505 8.61 -25.05 -12.94
C MET A 505 8.48 -23.76 -13.73
N ASN A 506 8.37 -22.63 -13.04
CA ASN A 506 8.21 -21.31 -13.65
C ASN A 506 7.09 -21.23 -14.71
N GLY A 507 5.97 -21.92 -14.45
CA GLY A 507 4.82 -21.97 -15.37
C GLY A 507 4.95 -22.92 -16.57
N ALA A 508 6.10 -23.57 -16.76
CA ALA A 508 6.31 -24.57 -17.79
C ALA A 508 6.27 -25.99 -17.21
N GLN A 509 5.55 -26.91 -17.85
CA GLN A 509 5.60 -28.33 -17.46
C GLN A 509 6.94 -28.93 -17.89
N VAL A 510 7.80 -29.22 -16.92
CA VAL A 510 9.15 -29.77 -17.13
C VAL A 510 9.17 -31.30 -17.08
N PHE A 511 8.15 -31.90 -16.47
CA PHE A 511 8.05 -33.35 -16.35
C PHE A 511 6.61 -33.82 -16.40
N TYR A 512 6.39 -34.95 -17.06
CA TYR A 512 5.10 -35.62 -17.07
C TYR A 512 5.28 -37.12 -17.33
N GLN A 513 4.66 -37.95 -16.50
CA GLN A 513 4.57 -39.39 -16.71
C GLN A 513 3.20 -39.91 -16.29
N VAL A 514 2.80 -41.04 -16.90
CA VAL A 514 1.56 -41.77 -16.59
C VAL A 514 1.90 -43.20 -16.20
N PRO A 515 2.39 -43.45 -14.97
CA PRO A 515 2.68 -44.81 -14.52
C PRO A 515 1.44 -45.71 -14.55
N ASN A 516 0.30 -45.22 -14.05
CA ASN A 516 -0.94 -45.99 -13.92
C ASN A 516 -0.74 -47.34 -13.18
N GLU A 517 -0.02 -47.28 -12.06
CA GLU A 517 0.42 -48.44 -11.29
C GLU A 517 -0.28 -48.52 -9.93
N TRP A 518 -0.47 -49.76 -9.45
CA TRP A 518 -0.91 -50.02 -8.07
C TRP A 518 0.29 -49.99 -7.12
N MET A 519 0.20 -49.15 -6.09
CA MET A 519 1.16 -49.06 -5.00
C MET A 519 0.60 -49.77 -3.76
N TYR A 520 1.17 -50.94 -3.47
CA TYR A 520 0.80 -51.79 -2.34
C TYR A 520 1.67 -51.50 -1.13
N GLY A 521 1.09 -51.44 0.08
CA GLY A 521 1.84 -51.21 1.31
C GLY A 521 2.77 -49.98 1.23
N SER A 522 3.92 -50.06 1.91
CA SER A 522 4.95 -49.01 1.79
C SER A 522 5.82 -49.26 0.56
N THR A 523 5.65 -48.47 -0.48
CA THR A 523 6.33 -48.65 -1.78
C THR A 523 6.82 -47.31 -2.33
N THR A 524 7.95 -47.33 -3.03
CA THR A 524 8.50 -46.17 -3.76
C THR A 524 8.50 -46.46 -5.26
N TYR A 525 7.89 -45.58 -6.05
CA TYR A 525 7.94 -45.57 -7.50
C TYR A 525 8.92 -44.48 -7.97
N LYS A 526 10.11 -44.89 -8.40
CA LYS A 526 11.18 -43.98 -8.84
C LYS A 526 11.20 -43.86 -10.37
N MET A 527 11.28 -42.63 -10.86
CA MET A 527 11.21 -42.26 -12.27
C MET A 527 12.48 -41.49 -12.66
N PRO A 528 13.22 -41.94 -13.70
CA PRO A 528 14.38 -41.20 -14.19
C PRO A 528 13.95 -39.91 -14.89
N VAL A 529 14.81 -38.90 -14.81
CA VAL A 529 14.65 -37.58 -15.44
C VAL A 529 15.86 -37.33 -16.33
N ASN A 530 15.63 -36.85 -17.56
CA ASN A 530 16.68 -36.47 -18.51
C ASN A 530 16.79 -34.94 -18.58
N GLY A 531 17.01 -34.30 -17.42
CA GLY A 531 16.92 -32.84 -17.25
C GLY A 531 15.47 -32.35 -17.12
N PHE A 532 15.28 -31.31 -16.31
CA PHE A 532 14.06 -30.50 -16.25
C PHE A 532 14.18 -29.25 -17.12
#